data_AF-K7AZZ4-F1
#
_entry.id   AF-K7AZZ4-F1
#
_cell.length_a   1.000
_cell.length_b   1.000
_cell.length_c   1.000
_cell.angle_alpha   90.00
_cell.angle_beta   90.00
_cell.angle_gamma   90.00
#
_symmetry.space_group_name_H-M   'P 1'
#
loop_
_entity.id
_entity.type
_entity.pdbx_description
1 polymer ?
#
loop_
_entity_poly.entity_id
_entity_poly.type
_entity_poly.pdbx_seq_one_letter_code
_entity_poly.pdbx_strand_id
1 'polypeptide(L)' 'MTRTSLKKVLSAIASGDKEAAQAAYTAATPLLDRMATKGLIHKNKAARHKSRLAAQIKALA' A
#
# COMPACT_ATOMS: atom_id res chain seq x y z
N MET A 1 -7.70 0.70 -10.14
CA MET A 1 -6.23 0.87 -10.01
C MET A 1 -5.77 0.94 -8.56
N THR A 2 -6.19 1.91 -7.75
CA THR A 2 -5.76 1.99 -6.32
C THR A 2 -6.19 0.80 -5.47
N ARG A 3 -7.44 0.38 -5.60
CA ARG A 3 -7.98 -0.81 -4.89
C ARG A 3 -7.27 -2.10 -5.30
N THR A 4 -6.86 -2.21 -6.56
CA THR A 4 -6.15 -3.37 -7.09
C THR A 4 -4.70 -3.43 -6.58
N SER A 5 -3.98 -2.31 -6.57
CA SER A 5 -2.62 -2.25 -6.00
C SER A 5 -2.63 -2.55 -4.50
N LEU A 6 -3.61 -2.05 -3.76
CA LEU A 6 -3.81 -2.38 -2.35
C LEU A 6 -4.00 -3.90 -2.13
N LYS A 7 -4.84 -4.55 -2.96
CA LYS A 7 -5.03 -6.01 -2.90
C LYS A 7 -3.76 -6.79 -3.21
N LYS A 8 -2.93 -6.33 -4.15
CA LYS A 8 -1.64 -6.97 -4.46
C LYS A 8 -0.69 -6.94 -3.26
N VAL A 9 -0.58 -5.80 -2.58
CA VAL A 9 0.25 -5.69 -1.37
C VAL A 9 -0.29 -6.59 -0.26
N LEU A 10 -1.61 -6.60 -0.02
CA LEU A 10 -2.22 -7.48 0.97
C LEU A 10 -2.02 -8.97 0.65
N SER A 11 -2.05 -9.35 -0.63
CA SER A 11 -1.78 -10.73 -1.06
C SER A 11 -0.33 -11.14 -0.81
N ALA A 12 0.63 -10.24 -1.07
CA ALA A 12 2.05 -10.50 -0.80
C ALA A 12 2.36 -10.53 0.70
N ILE A 13 1.65 -9.73 1.50
CA ILE A 13 1.70 -9.80 2.96
C ILE A 13 1.12 -11.13 3.45
N ALA A 14 0.02 -11.60 2.86
CA ALA A 14 -0.60 -12.87 3.22
C ALA A 14 0.23 -14.10 2.80
N SER A 15 1.05 -14.01 1.74
CA SER A 15 1.95 -15.09 1.33
C SER A 15 3.21 -15.19 2.19
N GLY A 16 3.49 -14.20 3.05
CA GLY A 16 4.68 -14.19 3.91
C GLY A 16 5.95 -13.64 3.24
N ASP A 17 5.86 -13.20 1.99
CA ASP A 17 7.03 -12.77 1.19
C ASP A 17 7.35 -11.29 1.42
N LYS A 18 8.27 -11.02 2.35
CA LYS A 18 8.67 -9.66 2.73
C LYS A 18 9.23 -8.83 1.56
N GLU A 19 10.05 -9.43 0.70
CA GLU A 19 10.62 -8.74 -0.46
C GLU A 19 9.56 -8.38 -1.51
N ALA A 20 8.67 -9.32 -1.81
CA ALA A 20 7.56 -9.11 -2.72
C ALA A 20 6.58 -8.04 -2.18
N ALA A 21 6.31 -8.05 -0.88
CA ALA A 21 5.48 -7.05 -0.22
C ALA A 21 6.12 -5.65 -0.29
N GLN A 22 7.43 -5.53 -0.11
CA GLN A 22 8.16 -4.26 -0.20
C GLN A 22 8.18 -3.71 -1.63
N ALA A 23 8.39 -4.56 -2.63
CA ALA A 23 8.35 -4.19 -4.04
C ALA A 23 6.94 -3.71 -4.44
N ALA A 24 5.90 -4.45 -4.04
CA ALA A 24 4.51 -4.09 -4.29
C ALA A 24 4.12 -2.78 -3.57
N TYR A 25 4.61 -2.57 -2.35
CA TYR A 25 4.37 -1.34 -1.58
C TYR A 25 5.00 -0.11 -2.26
N THR A 26 6.23 -0.23 -2.73
CA THR A 26 6.94 0.84 -3.45
C THR A 26 6.17 1.26 -4.71
N ALA A 27 5.62 0.30 -5.46
CA ALA A 27 4.78 0.58 -6.63
C ALA A 27 3.41 1.19 -6.28
N ALA A 28 2.82 0.81 -5.14
CA ALA A 28 1.51 1.28 -4.70
C ALA A 28 1.53 2.71 -4.12
N THR A 29 2.65 3.12 -3.51
CA THR A 29 2.82 4.41 -2.84
C THR A 29 2.56 5.62 -3.75
N PRO A 30 3.23 5.77 -4.93
CA PRO A 30 3.02 6.92 -5.81
C PRO A 30 1.63 6.93 -6.46
N LEU A 31 1.01 5.75 -6.64
CA LEU A 31 -0.36 5.64 -7.15
C LEU A 31 -1.39 6.16 -6.15
N LEU A 32 -1.19 5.90 -4.86
CA LEU A 32 -2.05 6.42 -3.79
C LEU A 32 -1.93 7.94 -3.70
N ASP A 33 -0.72 8.48 -3.76
CA ASP A 33 -0.50 9.92 -3.68
C ASP A 33 -1.08 10.67 -4.87
N ARG A 34 -0.86 10.17 -6.09
CA ARG A 34 -1.44 10.77 -7.30
C ARG A 34 -2.96 10.87 -7.22
N MET A 35 -3.61 9.89 -6.60
CA MET A 35 -5.07 9.85 -6.46
C MET A 35 -5.57 10.74 -5.32
N ALA A 36 -4.74 10.97 -4.29
CA ALA A 36 -5.00 11.97 -3.28
C ALA A 36 -4.89 13.39 -3.86
N THR A 37 -3.89 13.66 -4.69
CA THR A 37 -3.73 14.94 -5.39
C THR A 37 -4.87 15.22 -6.35
N LYS A 38 -5.39 14.19 -7.02
CA LYS A 38 -6.58 14.29 -7.90
C LYS A 38 -7.91 14.44 -7.15
N GLY A 39 -7.91 14.43 -5.81
CA GLY A 39 -9.13 14.56 -5.00
C GLY A 39 -10.03 13.33 -4.96
N LEU A 40 -9.64 12.22 -5.60
CA LEU A 40 -10.40 10.96 -5.62
C LEU A 40 -10.40 10.27 -4.24
N ILE A 41 -9.38 10.51 -3.43
CA ILE A 41 -9.31 10.09 -2.03
C ILE A 41 -8.84 11.24 -1.16
N HIS A 42 -9.39 11.33 0.05
CA HIS A 42 -8.90 12.30 1.03
C HIS A 42 -7.45 12.02 1.41
N LYS A 43 -6.64 13.07 1.63
CA LYS A 43 -5.22 12.96 2.02
C LYS A 43 -5.01 12.04 3.24
N ASN A 44 -5.85 12.19 4.26
CA ASN A 44 -5.84 11.32 5.45
C ASN A 44 -6.15 9.85 5.16
N LYS A 45 -6.99 9.58 4.15
CA LYS A 45 -7.28 8.20 3.73
C LYS A 45 -6.04 7.58 3.07
N ALA A 46 -5.35 8.32 2.21
CA ALA A 46 -4.09 7.87 1.61
C ALA A 46 -3.02 7.61 2.69
N ALA A 47 -2.83 8.56 3.62
CA ALA A 47 -1.88 8.44 4.72
C ALA A 47 -2.17 7.22 5.62
N ARG A 48 -3.43 6.98 5.95
CA ARG A 48 -3.85 5.81 6.73
C ARG A 48 -3.53 4.50 6.03
N HIS A 49 -3.73 4.40 4.72
CA HIS A 49 -3.39 3.19 3.97
C HIS A 49 -1.88 2.93 3.95
N LYS A 50 -1.05 3.97 3.77
CA LYS A 50 0.40 3.85 3.84
C LYS A 50 0.87 3.35 5.21
N SER A 51 0.41 4.00 6.28
CA SER A 51 0.79 3.65 7.66
C SER A 51 0.42 2.20 7.99
N ARG A 52 -0.80 1.76 7.66
CA ARG A 52 -1.24 0.38 7.93
C ARG A 52 -0.43 -0.67 7.17
N LEU A 53 -0.15 -0.44 5.88
CA LEU A 53 0.65 -1.37 5.09
C LEU A 53 2.09 -1.44 5.58
N ALA A 54 2.70 -0.31 5.90
CA ALA A 54 4.06 -0.28 6.45
C ALA A 54 4.14 -1.04 7.79
N ALA A 55 3.13 -0.89 8.65
CA ALA A 55 3.06 -1.64 9.90
C ALA A 55 2.95 -3.16 9.67
N GLN A 56 2.15 -3.60 8.69
CA GLN A 56 2.01 -5.01 8.35
C GLN A 56 3.30 -5.60 7.76
N ILE A 57 3.99 -4.87 6.88
CA ILE A 57 5.29 -5.31 6.33
C ILE A 57 6.36 -5.39 7.42
N LYS A 58 6.34 -4.48 8.40
CA LYS A 58 7.25 -4.53 9.55
C LYS A 58 6.93 -5.68 10.50
N ALA A 59 5.65 -6.06 10.63
CA ALA A 59 5.20 -7.16 11.47
C ALA A 59 5.52 -8.56 10.88
N LEU A 60 5.72 -8.65 9.56
CA LEU A 60 6.28 -9.81 8.85
C LEU A 60 7.79 -9.97 9.12
N ALA A 61 8.22 -9.82 10.37
CA ALA A 61 9.62 -9.84 10.77
C ALA A 61 10.32 -11.10 10.26
#